data_AF-A0A7X6BG40-F1
#
_entry.id   AF-A0A7X6BG40-F1
#
_cell.length_a   1.000
_cell.length_b   1.000
_cell.length_c   1.000
_cell.angle_alpha   90.00
_cell.angle_beta   90.00
_cell.angle_gamma   90.00
#
_symmetry.space_group_name_H-M   'P 1'
#
loop_
_entity.id
_entity.type
_entity.pdbx_description
1 polymer ?
#
loop_
_entity_poly.entity_id
_entity_poly.type
_entity_poly.pdbx_seq_one_letter_code
_entity_poly.pdbx_strand_id
1 'polypeptide(L)' 'MDLNYLYLRRGVSLARAGEARCEASRTAHLGLYEAYGQRIAARRPLLSIKAVTA' A
#
# COMPACT_ATOMS: atom_id res chain seq x y z
N MET A 1 8.92 -4.38 7.52
CA MET A 1 7.67 -5.19 7.54
C MET A 1 7.10 -5.00 8.92
N ASP A 2 5.86 -4.55 9.01
CA ASP A 2 5.22 -4.28 10.29
C ASP A 2 4.14 -5.34 10.53
N LEU A 3 4.13 -5.92 11.72
CA LEU A 3 3.10 -6.89 12.11
C LEU A 3 1.86 -6.13 12.59
N ASN A 4 0.73 -6.34 11.91
CA ASN A 4 -0.56 -5.89 12.37
C ASN A 4 -1.18 -6.97 13.27
N TYR A 5 -1.28 -6.69 14.56
CA TYR A 5 -1.80 -7.62 15.56
C TYR A 5 -3.31 -7.81 15.50
N LEU A 6 -4.07 -6.83 15.00
CA LEU A 6 -5.53 -6.94 14.86
C LEU A 6 -5.94 -7.96 13.79
N TYR A 7 -5.12 -8.12 12.75
CA TYR A 7 -5.40 -8.99 11.61
C TYR A 7 -4.38 -10.11 11.44
N LEU A 8 -3.46 -10.29 12.40
CA LEU A 8 -2.37 -11.28 12.35
C LEU A 8 -1.62 -11.30 11.00
N ARG A 9 -1.42 -10.11 10.41
CA ARG A 9 -0.85 -9.96 9.06
C ARG A 9 0.43 -9.16 9.11
N ARG A 10 1.45 -9.60 8.37
CA ARG A 10 2.65 -8.78 8.07
C ARG A 10 2.36 -7.87 6.87
N GLY A 11 2.46 -6.56 7.10
CA GLY A 11 2.32 -5.53 6.08
C GLY A 11 3.67 -4.96 5.66
N VAL A 12 3.72 -4.42 4.44
CA VAL A 12 4.84 -3.63 3.94
C VAL A 12 4.29 -2.29 3.48
N SER A 13 4.90 -1.21 3.94
CA SER A 13 4.61 0.12 3.40
C SER A 13 4.91 0.13 1.92
N LEU A 14 3.96 0.60 1.13
CA LEU A 14 4.10 0.76 -0.32
C LEU A 14 5.35 1.59 -0.69
N ALA A 15 5.68 2.61 0.10
CA ALA A 15 6.88 3.43 -0.09
C ALA A 15 8.21 2.65 0.06
N ARG A 16 8.19 1.49 0.73
CA ARG A 16 9.37 0.65 0.97
C ARG A 16 9.42 -0.59 0.08
N ALA A 17 8.54 -0.70 -0.91
CA ALA A 17 8.42 -1.86 -1.78
C ALA A 17 9.74 -2.21 -2.51
N GLY A 18 10.52 -1.19 -2.91
CA GLY A 18 11.81 -1.36 -3.59
C GLY A 18 12.97 -1.79 -2.69
N GLU A 19 12.86 -1.64 -1.37
CA GLU A 19 13.95 -1.91 -0.42
C GLU A 19 14.14 -3.41 -0.09
N ALA A 20 13.31 -4.29 -0.67
CA ALA A 20 13.43 -5.72 -0.42
C ALA A 20 14.77 -6.27 -0.93
N ARG A 21 15.47 -7.03 -0.07
CA ARG A 21 16.78 -7.62 -0.39
C ARG A 21 16.68 -8.80 -1.36
N CYS A 22 15.63 -9.60 -1.24
CA CYS A 22 15.34 -10.70 -2.17
C CYS A 22 14.65 -10.15 -3.43
N GLU A 23 15.15 -10.53 -4.60
CA GLU A 23 14.62 -10.11 -5.90
C GLU A 23 13.14 -10.51 -6.06
N ALA A 24 12.79 -11.77 -5.78
CA ALA A 24 11.41 -12.24 -5.87
C ALA A 24 10.46 -11.43 -4.97
N SER A 25 10.89 -11.12 -3.73
CA SER A 25 10.12 -10.25 -2.84
C SER A 25 9.98 -8.84 -3.40
N ARG A 26 11.06 -8.27 -3.94
CA ARG A 26 11.06 -6.92 -4.52
C ARG A 26 10.07 -6.83 -5.69
N THR A 27 10.12 -7.78 -6.61
CA THR A 27 9.20 -7.86 -7.76
C THR A 27 7.75 -7.97 -7.29
N ALA A 28 7.47 -8.83 -6.31
CA ALA A 28 6.12 -8.96 -5.74
C ALA A 28 5.65 -7.65 -5.08
N HIS A 29 6.52 -6.98 -4.30
CA HIS A 29 6.16 -5.73 -3.63
C HIS A 29 5.95 -4.57 -4.62
N LEU A 30 6.75 -4.47 -5.68
CA LEU A 30 6.59 -3.46 -6.73
C LEU A 30 5.29 -3.68 -7.52
N GLY A 31 4.98 -4.91 -7.91
CA GLY A 31 3.71 -5.20 -8.58
C GLY A 31 2.49 -4.87 -7.72
N LEU A 32 2.55 -5.13 -6.41
CA LEU A 32 1.51 -4.72 -5.46
C LEU A 32 1.45 -3.19 -5.32
N TYR A 33 2.59 -2.50 -5.28
CA TYR A 33 2.67 -1.04 -5.23
C TYR A 33 1.94 -0.39 -6.40
N GLU A 34 2.21 -0.82 -7.62
CA GLU A 34 1.59 -0.28 -8.82
C GLU A 34 0.07 -0.53 -8.82
N ALA A 35 -0.33 -1.78 -8.58
CA ALA A 35 -1.74 -2.17 -8.58
C ALA A 35 -2.56 -1.43 -7.50
N TYR A 36 -2.04 -1.33 -6.28
CA TYR A 36 -2.74 -0.61 -5.21
C TYR A 36 -2.64 0.91 -5.37
N GLY A 37 -1.53 1.43 -5.89
CA GLY A 37 -1.35 2.86 -6.17
C GLY A 37 -2.43 3.40 -7.11
N GLN A 38 -2.70 2.69 -8.21
CA GLN A 38 -3.77 3.05 -9.15
C GLN A 38 -5.16 3.03 -8.49
N ARG A 39 -5.45 2.00 -7.69
CA ARG A 39 -6.75 1.87 -6.99
C ARG A 39 -6.94 2.95 -5.92
N ILE A 40 -5.88 3.34 -5.22
CA ILE A 40 -5.91 4.43 -4.24
C ILE A 40 -6.10 5.77 -4.97
N ALA A 41 -5.36 6.03 -6.04
CA ALA A 41 -5.48 7.24 -6.83
C ALA A 41 -6.91 7.41 -7.38
N ALA A 42 -7.52 6.35 -7.90
CA ALA A 42 -8.90 6.35 -8.37
C ALA A 42 -9.94 6.63 -7.26
N ARG A 43 -9.63 6.31 -6.00
CA ARG A 43 -10.52 6.55 -4.85
C ARG A 43 -10.24 7.86 -4.13
N ARG A 44 -9.09 8.49 -4.37
CA ARG A 44 -8.69 9.76 -3.74
C ARG A 44 -9.68 10.92 -3.93
N PRO A 45 -10.36 11.06 -5.09
CA PRO A 45 -11.42 12.09 -5.25
C PRO A 45 -12.56 11.92 -4.24
N LEU A 46 -12.92 10.68 -3.91
CA LEU A 46 -14.02 10.37 -2.98
C LEU A 46 -13.66 10.62 -1.51
N LEU A 47 -12.37 10.55 -1.16
CA LEU A 47 -11.88 10.85 0.19
C LEU A 47 -11.75 12.36 0.44
N SER A 48 -11.44 13.15 -0.59
CA SER A 48 -11.38 14.62 -0.49
C SER A 48 -12.73 15.26 -0.21
N ILE A 49 -13.83 14.69 -0.74
CA ILE A 49 -15.18 15.24 -0.56
C ILE A 49 -15.70 15.00 0.87
N LYS A 50 -15.33 13.88 1.50
CA LYS A 50 -15.72 13.57 2.89
C LYS A 50 -14.95 14.35 3.94
N ALA A 51 -13.77 14.90 3.62
CA ALA A 51 -12.98 15.68 4.58
C ALA A 51 -13.45 17.14 4.72
N VAL A 52 -14.25 17.66 3.77
CA VAL A 52 -14.75 19.05 3.77
C VAL A 52 -16.15 19.18 4.39
N THR A 53 -16.80 18.06 4.74
CA THR A 53 -18.20 18.03 5.20
C THR A 53 -18.37 17.48 6.63
N ALA A 54 -17.30 17.45 7.43
CA ALA A 54 -17.34 17.10 8.85
C ALA A 54 -17.06 18.31 9.73
#